data_AF-A0A0N1E1R5-F1
#
_entry.id   AF-A0A0N1E1R5-F1
#
_cell.length_a   1.000
_cell.length_b   1.000
_cell.length_c   1.000
_cell.angle_alpha   90.00
_cell.angle_beta   90.00
_cell.angle_gamma   90.00
#
_symmetry.space_group_name_H-M   'P 1'
#
loop_
_entity.id
_entity.type
_entity.pdbx_description
1 polymer ?
#
loop_
_entity_poly.entity_id
_entity_poly.type
_entity_poly.pdbx_seq_one_letter_code
_entity_poly.pdbx_strand_id
1 'polypeptide(L)'
;MTCIISFLLIIPNYWIFLYGKSTWWCNWVYFLPFAYSLLFFERHKENYSIKKYTIAFSLLFFIKFWFTGFEFITVFLISSSIPYIYYLFENKWSFYFKFVRTHLLIVIVPLVVTILFQLFQFKLLTGNFEDGIAHLVDAYSRRANGEYSYNGEYAYLNTLKQYHLDILLRYVGGSFINEDFIKLPFIVIIFCGILCSVFLYIKNIDRKLVATTWFSITAPLSWLILFKEHAHIHTHIDFFIWYCPFLLLLILVISLTITSLLKKTVPEVVLK
;
A
#
# COMPACT_ATOMS: atom_id res chain seq x y z
N MET A 1 -4.31 -13.85 20.22
CA MET A 1 -3.42 -12.83 20.83
C MET A 1 -2.83 -11.90 19.78
N THR A 2 -2.10 -12.38 18.77
CA THR A 2 -1.53 -11.53 17.69
C THR A 2 -2.54 -10.60 17.04
N CYS A 3 -3.72 -11.09 16.65
CA CYS A 3 -4.76 -10.25 16.03
C CYS A 3 -5.28 -9.15 16.96
N ILE A 4 -5.43 -9.44 18.26
CA ILE A 4 -5.89 -8.48 19.26
C ILE A 4 -4.84 -7.37 19.44
N ILE A 5 -3.57 -7.74 19.59
CA ILE A 5 -2.46 -6.77 19.68
C ILE A 5 -2.39 -5.93 18.40
N SER A 6 -2.51 -6.55 17.23
CA SER A 6 -2.48 -5.83 15.95
C SER A 6 -3.61 -4.81 15.87
N PHE A 7 -4.83 -5.20 16.26
CA PHE A 7 -5.99 -4.31 16.28
C PHE A 7 -5.77 -3.13 17.23
N LEU A 8 -5.28 -3.37 18.45
CA LEU A 8 -4.99 -2.33 19.44
C LEU A 8 -3.92 -1.34 18.95
N LEU A 9 -2.90 -1.81 18.22
CA LEU A 9 -1.87 -0.96 17.64
C LEU A 9 -2.34 -0.14 16.43
N ILE A 10 -3.38 -0.60 15.71
CA ILE A 10 -3.98 0.12 14.58
C ILE A 10 -4.99 1.18 15.05
N ILE A 11 -5.71 0.96 16.15
CA ILE A 11 -6.72 1.91 16.67
C ILE A 11 -6.24 3.36 16.83
N PRO A 12 -5.06 3.67 17.39
CA PRO A 12 -4.64 5.06 17.57
C PRO A 12 -4.24 5.75 16.26
N ASN A 13 -4.35 5.07 15.12
CA ASN A 13 -3.85 5.54 13.85
C ASN A 13 -4.71 6.65 13.22
N TYR A 14 -4.23 7.88 13.27
CA TYR A 14 -4.99 9.02 12.77
C TYR A 14 -5.28 8.95 11.27
N TRP A 15 -4.30 8.56 10.46
CA TRP A 15 -4.38 8.66 9.00
C TRP A 15 -5.45 7.75 8.41
N ILE A 16 -5.60 6.51 8.91
CA ILE A 16 -6.67 5.62 8.42
C ILE A 16 -8.06 6.23 8.67
N PHE A 17 -8.28 6.89 9.81
CA PHE A 17 -9.58 7.48 10.15
C PHE A 17 -9.81 8.85 9.51
N LEU A 18 -8.76 9.63 9.25
CA LEU A 18 -8.87 10.97 8.67
C LEU A 18 -9.64 10.94 7.33
N TYR A 19 -9.27 10.05 6.42
CA TYR A 19 -9.96 9.95 5.12
C TYR A 19 -11.36 9.34 5.22
N GLY A 20 -11.69 8.70 6.35
CA GLY A 20 -13.07 8.25 6.62
C GLY A 20 -14.07 9.41 6.68
N LYS A 21 -13.60 10.66 6.84
CA LYS A 21 -14.43 11.88 6.83
C LYS A 21 -14.85 12.32 5.43
N SER A 22 -14.33 11.71 4.38
CA SER A 22 -14.63 12.09 3.00
C SER A 22 -15.07 10.90 2.17
N THR A 23 -16.26 11.00 1.61
CA THR A 23 -16.84 10.00 0.69
C THR A 23 -16.04 9.87 -0.60
N TRP A 24 -15.23 10.87 -0.95
CA TRP A 24 -14.36 10.83 -2.13
C TRP A 24 -13.25 9.78 -2.02
N TRP A 25 -12.66 9.61 -0.83
CA TRP A 25 -11.47 8.76 -0.69
C TRP A 25 -11.80 7.27 -0.66
N CYS A 26 -13.00 6.88 -0.21
CA CYS A 26 -13.49 5.49 -0.22
C CYS A 26 -12.40 4.47 0.19
N ASN A 27 -11.70 4.70 1.31
CA ASN A 27 -10.46 3.99 1.67
C ASN A 27 -10.53 2.47 1.55
N TRP A 28 -11.69 1.89 1.88
CA TRP A 28 -11.95 0.45 1.84
C TRP A 28 -11.57 -0.17 0.49
N VAL A 29 -11.76 0.58 -0.59
CA VAL A 29 -11.48 0.17 -1.97
C VAL A 29 -9.99 -0.16 -2.18
N TYR A 30 -9.07 0.58 -1.55
CA TYR A 30 -7.63 0.34 -1.69
C TYR A 30 -7.18 -0.98 -1.04
N PHE A 31 -7.93 -1.47 -0.05
CA PHE A 31 -7.64 -2.72 0.66
C PHE A 31 -8.32 -3.94 0.04
N LEU A 32 -9.33 -3.74 -0.82
CA LEU A 32 -10.17 -4.83 -1.31
C LEU A 32 -9.42 -5.93 -2.07
N PRO A 33 -8.57 -5.64 -3.08
CA PRO A 33 -7.85 -6.72 -3.76
C PRO A 33 -6.90 -7.44 -2.82
N PHE A 34 -6.19 -6.71 -1.97
CA PHE A 34 -5.31 -7.31 -0.96
C PHE A 34 -6.08 -8.30 -0.06
N ALA A 35 -7.19 -7.85 0.53
CA ALA A 35 -8.03 -8.68 1.41
C ALA A 35 -8.66 -9.87 0.67
N TYR A 36 -9.23 -9.64 -0.52
CA TYR A 36 -9.82 -10.69 -1.34
C TYR A 36 -8.78 -11.75 -1.69
N SER A 37 -7.59 -11.34 -2.12
CA SER A 37 -6.55 -12.27 -2.53
C SER A 37 -6.04 -13.11 -1.36
N LEU A 38 -5.86 -12.50 -0.18
CA LEU A 38 -5.52 -13.26 1.04
C LEU A 38 -6.58 -14.32 1.36
N LEU A 39 -7.86 -13.93 1.38
CA LEU A 39 -8.97 -14.84 1.70
C LEU A 39 -9.15 -15.93 0.64
N PHE A 40 -8.94 -15.59 -0.63
CA PHE A 40 -9.06 -16.53 -1.74
C PHE A 40 -8.02 -17.64 -1.61
N PHE A 41 -6.74 -17.30 -1.43
CA PHE A 41 -5.70 -18.33 -1.31
C PHE A 41 -5.81 -19.13 -0.01
N GLU A 42 -6.20 -18.49 1.10
CA GLU A 42 -6.38 -19.21 2.37
C GLU A 42 -7.46 -20.31 2.23
N ARG A 43 -8.54 -20.03 1.50
CA ARG A 43 -9.64 -20.99 1.27
C ARG A 43 -9.36 -22.01 0.17
N HIS A 44 -8.43 -21.71 -0.74
CA HIS A 44 -8.20 -22.49 -1.96
C HIS A 44 -6.76 -22.99 -2.10
N LYS A 45 -6.08 -23.27 -0.97
CA LYS A 45 -4.67 -23.71 -0.95
C LYS A 45 -4.41 -24.92 -1.86
N GLU A 46 -5.33 -25.88 -1.86
CA GLU A 46 -5.17 -27.13 -2.62
C GLU A 46 -5.79 -27.10 -4.01
N ASN A 47 -6.90 -26.36 -4.18
CA ASN A 47 -7.62 -26.30 -5.45
C ASN A 47 -8.26 -24.92 -5.66
N TYR A 48 -7.70 -24.16 -6.61
CA TYR A 48 -8.14 -22.81 -6.94
C TYR A 48 -8.51 -22.68 -8.42
N SER A 49 -9.61 -21.96 -8.69
CA SER A 49 -10.00 -21.62 -10.06
C SER A 49 -9.39 -20.29 -10.48
N ILE A 50 -8.37 -20.34 -11.35
CA ILE A 50 -7.74 -19.14 -11.90
C ILE A 50 -8.74 -18.23 -12.62
N LYS A 51 -9.76 -18.80 -13.28
CA LYS A 51 -10.79 -18.03 -13.99
C LYS A 51 -11.65 -17.23 -13.02
N LYS A 52 -12.18 -17.87 -11.97
CA LYS A 52 -12.99 -17.18 -10.94
C LYS A 52 -12.19 -16.08 -10.26
N TYR A 53 -10.94 -16.39 -9.93
CA TYR A 53 -10.01 -15.42 -9.36
C TYR A 53 -9.82 -14.21 -10.28
N THR A 54 -9.47 -14.45 -11.54
CA THR A 54 -9.18 -13.39 -12.52
C THR A 54 -10.38 -12.46 -12.72
N ILE A 55 -11.59 -13.02 -12.83
CA ILE A 55 -12.83 -12.23 -12.99
C ILE A 55 -13.08 -11.37 -11.76
N ALA A 56 -13.08 -11.97 -10.56
CA ALA A 56 -13.34 -11.25 -9.33
C ALA A 56 -12.28 -10.17 -9.08
N PHE A 57 -11.00 -10.49 -9.29
CA PHE A 57 -9.91 -9.55 -9.09
C PHE A 57 -9.97 -8.39 -10.10
N SER A 58 -10.28 -8.66 -11.37
CA SER A 58 -10.48 -7.60 -12.38
C SER A 58 -11.64 -6.67 -12.03
N LEU A 59 -12.72 -7.22 -11.48
CA LEU A 59 -13.86 -6.43 -10.99
C LEU A 59 -13.45 -5.52 -9.82
N LEU A 60 -12.64 -6.01 -8.86
CA LEU A 60 -12.15 -5.19 -7.75
C LEU A 60 -11.26 -4.04 -8.23
N PHE A 61 -10.43 -4.28 -9.25
CA PHE A 61 -9.64 -3.24 -9.90
C PHE A 61 -10.52 -2.20 -10.60
N PHE A 62 -11.54 -2.64 -11.33
CA PHE A 62 -12.51 -1.76 -11.95
C PHE A 62 -13.24 -0.90 -10.89
N ILE A 63 -13.72 -1.50 -9.80
CA ILE A 63 -14.33 -0.78 -8.68
C ILE A 63 -13.35 0.26 -8.12
N LYS A 64 -12.07 -0.09 -8.00
CA LYS A 64 -11.06 0.87 -7.57
C LYS A 64 -10.94 2.07 -8.48
N PHE A 65 -10.78 1.83 -9.78
CA PHE A 65 -10.68 2.92 -10.75
C PHE A 65 -11.97 3.74 -10.83
N TRP A 66 -13.12 3.12 -10.61
CA TRP A 66 -14.42 3.80 -10.61
C TRP A 66 -14.56 4.81 -9.46
N PHE A 67 -14.22 4.40 -8.23
CA PHE A 67 -14.40 5.28 -7.06
C PHE A 67 -13.29 6.30 -6.87
N THR A 68 -12.05 5.93 -7.21
CA THR A 68 -10.86 6.71 -6.83
C THR A 68 -10.01 7.15 -8.02
N GLY A 69 -10.43 6.83 -9.25
CA GLY A 69 -9.65 7.11 -10.44
C GLY A 69 -8.25 6.48 -10.37
N PHE A 70 -7.25 7.20 -10.87
CA PHE A 70 -5.85 6.76 -10.90
C PHE A 70 -5.04 7.11 -9.64
N GLU A 71 -5.72 7.58 -8.60
CA GLU A 71 -5.09 7.97 -7.34
C GLU A 71 -4.37 6.77 -6.69
N PHE A 72 -3.13 6.96 -6.25
CA PHE A 72 -2.28 5.91 -5.66
C PHE A 72 -2.16 4.63 -6.50
N ILE A 73 -2.21 4.73 -7.84
CA ILE A 73 -2.25 3.55 -8.71
C ILE A 73 -1.07 2.61 -8.46
N THR A 74 0.17 3.10 -8.38
CA THR A 74 1.36 2.25 -8.19
C THR A 74 1.36 1.55 -6.84
N VAL A 75 0.92 2.24 -5.78
CA VAL A 75 0.74 1.69 -4.43
C VAL A 75 -0.24 0.52 -4.50
N PHE A 76 -1.38 0.73 -5.14
CA PHE A 76 -2.43 -0.27 -5.27
C PHE A 76 -1.99 -1.49 -6.09
N LEU A 77 -1.28 -1.28 -7.21
CA LEU A 77 -0.74 -2.37 -8.04
C LEU A 77 0.20 -3.25 -7.22
N ILE A 78 1.19 -2.64 -6.55
CA ILE A 78 2.15 -3.39 -5.75
C ILE A 78 1.43 -4.06 -4.56
N SER A 79 0.51 -3.35 -3.89
CA SER A 79 -0.26 -3.87 -2.77
C SER A 79 -1.01 -5.15 -3.09
N SER A 80 -1.65 -5.16 -4.26
CA SER A 80 -2.43 -6.29 -4.74
C SER A 80 -1.57 -7.52 -5.08
N SER A 81 -0.25 -7.34 -5.25
CA SER A 81 0.70 -8.42 -5.52
C SER A 81 1.22 -9.16 -4.28
N ILE A 82 1.11 -8.53 -3.12
CA ILE A 82 1.71 -8.98 -1.86
C ILE A 82 1.21 -10.35 -1.40
N PRO A 83 -0.10 -10.69 -1.49
CA PRO A 83 -0.56 -12.01 -1.12
C PRO A 83 0.11 -13.12 -1.95
N TYR A 84 0.42 -12.88 -3.23
CA TYR A 84 1.15 -13.88 -4.04
C TYR A 84 2.55 -14.12 -3.53
N ILE A 85 3.22 -13.09 -3.02
CA ILE A 85 4.56 -13.17 -2.45
C ILE A 85 4.52 -13.90 -1.11
N TYR A 86 3.48 -13.69 -0.30
CA TYR A 86 3.31 -14.47 0.92
C TYR A 86 3.15 -15.97 0.62
N TYR A 87 2.26 -16.32 -0.32
CA TYR A 87 2.07 -17.69 -0.77
C TYR A 87 3.18 -18.18 -1.74
N LEU A 88 4.18 -17.33 -2.07
CA LEU A 88 5.38 -17.69 -2.85
C LEU A 88 6.22 -18.75 -2.16
N PHE A 89 6.25 -18.66 -0.84
CA PHE A 89 7.05 -19.56 -0.04
C PHE A 89 6.38 -20.93 0.19
N GLU A 90 5.20 -21.16 -0.39
CA GLU A 90 4.42 -22.40 -0.23
C GLU A 90 4.27 -23.22 -1.53
N ASN A 91 4.50 -22.64 -2.71
CA ASN A 91 4.29 -23.31 -4.01
C ASN A 91 5.55 -23.30 -4.92
N LYS A 92 5.46 -23.89 -6.11
CA LYS A 92 6.57 -24.07 -7.08
C LYS A 92 6.72 -22.87 -8.03
N TRP A 93 7.95 -22.56 -8.47
CA TRP A 93 8.27 -21.47 -9.43
C TRP A 93 7.32 -21.32 -10.63
N SER A 94 6.87 -22.42 -11.23
CA SER A 94 5.93 -22.43 -12.37
C SER A 94 4.53 -21.89 -12.05
N PHE A 95 4.07 -22.03 -10.80
CA PHE A 95 2.84 -21.42 -10.31
C PHE A 95 2.91 -19.89 -10.44
N TYR A 96 4.08 -19.31 -10.15
CA TYR A 96 4.26 -17.86 -10.08
C TYR A 96 4.41 -17.19 -11.42
N PHE A 97 5.10 -17.79 -12.39
CA PHE A 97 5.13 -17.22 -13.75
C PHE A 97 3.72 -17.11 -14.34
N LYS A 98 2.91 -18.16 -14.15
CA LYS A 98 1.50 -18.14 -14.54
C LYS A 98 0.74 -17.05 -13.79
N PHE A 99 1.04 -16.88 -12.51
CA PHE A 99 0.37 -15.93 -11.66
C PHE A 99 0.73 -14.47 -11.97
N VAL A 100 2.02 -14.11 -12.04
CA VAL A 100 2.50 -12.77 -12.40
C VAL A 100 1.96 -12.34 -13.76
N ARG A 101 1.99 -13.23 -14.75
CA ARG A 101 1.38 -12.96 -16.06
C ARG A 101 -0.12 -12.70 -15.93
N THR A 102 -0.83 -13.48 -15.12
CA THR A 102 -2.27 -13.30 -14.89
C THR A 102 -2.54 -11.99 -14.15
N HIS A 103 -1.70 -11.64 -13.18
CA HIS A 103 -1.81 -10.40 -12.42
C HIS A 103 -1.65 -9.18 -13.33
N LEU A 104 -0.66 -9.18 -14.23
CA LEU A 104 -0.51 -8.12 -15.23
C LEU A 104 -1.77 -7.97 -16.09
N LEU A 105 -2.38 -9.07 -16.54
CA LEU A 105 -3.63 -9.03 -17.29
C LEU A 105 -4.78 -8.45 -16.47
N ILE A 106 -4.90 -8.86 -15.19
CA ILE A 106 -5.95 -8.36 -14.29
C ILE A 106 -5.80 -6.85 -14.04
N VAL A 107 -4.56 -6.35 -14.01
CA VAL A 107 -4.28 -4.93 -13.79
C VAL A 107 -4.53 -4.11 -15.06
N ILE A 108 -3.98 -4.57 -16.18
CA ILE A 108 -3.95 -3.80 -17.44
C ILE A 108 -5.35 -3.68 -18.04
N VAL A 109 -6.15 -4.74 -18.01
CA VAL A 109 -7.47 -4.72 -18.67
C VAL A 109 -8.40 -3.66 -18.06
N PRO A 110 -8.65 -3.61 -16.74
CA PRO A 110 -9.46 -2.57 -16.14
C PRO A 110 -8.87 -1.18 -16.32
N LEU A 111 -7.53 -1.03 -16.24
CA LEU A 111 -6.86 0.25 -16.46
C LEU A 111 -7.14 0.79 -17.87
N VAL A 112 -6.95 -0.03 -18.90
CA VAL A 112 -7.21 0.34 -20.29
C VAL A 112 -8.69 0.65 -20.50
N VAL A 113 -9.60 -0.16 -19.94
CA VAL A 113 -11.05 0.11 -20.02
C VAL A 113 -11.40 1.45 -19.39
N THR A 114 -10.85 1.79 -18.22
CA THR A 114 -11.08 3.09 -17.59
C THR A 114 -10.53 4.24 -18.43
N ILE A 115 -9.33 4.10 -18.99
CA ILE A 115 -8.75 5.12 -19.89
C ILE A 115 -9.64 5.31 -21.12
N LEU A 116 -10.05 4.24 -21.79
CA LEU A 116 -10.92 4.30 -22.96
C LEU A 116 -12.28 4.93 -22.63
N PHE A 117 -12.85 4.58 -21.47
CA PHE A 117 -14.10 5.19 -21.00
C PHE A 117 -13.94 6.69 -20.77
N GLN A 118 -12.86 7.13 -20.13
CA GLN A 118 -12.58 8.54 -19.93
C GLN A 118 -12.36 9.29 -21.26
N LEU A 119 -11.61 8.70 -22.20
CA LEU A 119 -11.43 9.27 -23.53
C LEU A 119 -12.77 9.40 -24.28
N PHE A 120 -13.66 8.42 -24.13
CA PHE A 120 -15.01 8.48 -24.68
C PHE A 120 -15.86 9.59 -24.04
N GLN A 121 -15.78 9.78 -22.72
CA GLN A 121 -16.44 10.91 -22.05
C GLN A 121 -15.95 12.26 -22.58
N PHE A 122 -14.64 12.41 -22.79
CA PHE A 122 -14.08 13.62 -23.39
C PHE A 122 -14.55 13.83 -24.82
N LYS A 123 -14.63 12.78 -25.64
CA LYS A 123 -15.17 12.86 -27.00
C LYS A 123 -16.61 13.37 -27.02
N LEU A 124 -17.44 12.93 -26.07
CA LEU A 124 -18.82 13.41 -25.92
C LEU A 124 -18.90 14.88 -25.48
N LEU A 125 -17.98 15.33 -24.62
CA LEU A 125 -17.99 16.69 -24.06
C LEU A 125 -17.36 17.74 -24.97
N THR A 126 -16.23 17.41 -25.60
CA THR A 126 -15.39 18.36 -26.36
C THR A 126 -15.49 18.16 -27.87
N GLY A 127 -16.07 17.03 -28.30
CA GLY A 127 -16.11 16.65 -29.70
C GLY A 127 -14.84 15.97 -30.19
N ASN A 128 -13.75 15.87 -29.41
CA ASN A 128 -12.47 15.28 -29.84
C ASN A 128 -11.85 14.33 -28.79
N PHE A 129 -11.07 13.34 -29.25
CA PHE A 129 -10.29 12.48 -28.35
C PHE A 129 -8.96 13.14 -27.92
N GLU A 130 -8.45 14.07 -28.71
CA GLU A 130 -7.19 14.78 -28.46
C GLU A 130 -7.23 15.52 -27.12
N ASP A 131 -8.35 16.17 -26.80
CA ASP A 131 -8.53 16.86 -25.51
C ASP A 131 -8.48 15.90 -24.32
N GLY A 132 -9.02 14.69 -24.47
CA GLY A 132 -8.93 13.64 -23.46
C GLY A 132 -7.50 13.14 -23.25
N ILE A 133 -6.74 12.95 -24.34
CA ILE A 133 -5.33 12.57 -24.28
C ILE A 133 -4.52 13.69 -23.63
N ALA A 134 -4.71 14.93 -24.07
CA ALA A 134 -4.05 16.10 -23.51
C ALA A 134 -4.32 16.22 -22.00
N HIS A 135 -5.58 16.04 -21.57
CA HIS A 135 -5.95 16.03 -20.17
C HIS A 135 -5.23 14.92 -19.37
N LEU A 136 -5.12 13.70 -19.91
CA LEU A 136 -4.41 12.61 -19.23
C LEU A 136 -2.90 12.89 -19.10
N VAL A 137 -2.28 13.38 -20.18
CA VAL A 137 -0.84 13.73 -20.20
C VAL A 137 -0.55 14.87 -19.22
N ASP A 138 -1.37 15.90 -19.24
CA ASP A 138 -1.29 17.04 -18.33
C ASP A 138 -1.52 16.62 -16.87
N ALA A 139 -2.55 15.81 -16.59
CA ALA A 139 -2.81 15.28 -15.25
C ALA A 139 -1.68 14.40 -14.71
N TYR A 140 -1.02 13.61 -15.58
CA TYR A 140 0.18 12.86 -15.21
C TYR A 140 1.35 13.81 -14.95
N SER A 141 1.62 14.73 -15.88
CA SER A 141 2.77 15.64 -15.82
C SER A 141 2.72 16.53 -14.58
N ARG A 142 1.55 17.10 -14.26
CA ARG A 142 1.37 17.88 -13.03
C ARG A 142 1.57 17.08 -11.74
N ARG A 143 1.30 15.77 -11.72
CA ARG A 143 1.44 14.94 -10.52
C ARG A 143 2.83 14.31 -10.38
N ALA A 144 3.53 14.11 -11.48
CA ALA A 144 4.86 13.51 -11.50
C ALA A 144 5.99 14.54 -11.51
N ASN A 145 5.84 15.63 -12.28
CA ASN A 145 6.93 16.51 -12.68
C ASN A 145 6.66 18.00 -12.43
N GLY A 146 5.71 18.37 -11.57
CA GLY A 146 5.49 19.78 -11.28
C GLY A 146 6.76 20.50 -10.81
N GLU A 147 6.90 21.74 -11.27
CA GLU A 147 8.00 22.61 -10.86
C GLU A 147 7.56 23.48 -9.69
N TYR A 148 7.63 22.96 -8.46
CA TYR A 148 7.66 23.84 -7.26
C TYR A 148 9.10 24.23 -6.91
N SER A 149 9.29 25.50 -6.56
CA SER A 149 10.53 26.01 -5.98
C SER A 149 10.25 26.64 -4.63
N TYR A 150 11.01 26.26 -3.62
CA TYR A 150 11.01 26.94 -2.33
C TYR A 150 11.84 28.21 -2.39
N ASN A 151 11.35 29.30 -1.81
CA ASN A 151 12.05 30.58 -1.74
C ASN A 151 12.31 30.96 -0.27
N GLY A 152 13.27 31.87 -0.04
CA GLY A 152 13.57 32.38 1.30
C GLY A 152 14.21 31.35 2.23
N GLU A 153 13.76 31.29 3.49
CA GLU A 153 14.30 30.41 4.54
C GLU A 153 14.30 28.93 4.15
N TYR A 154 13.35 28.51 3.31
CA TYR A 154 13.21 27.13 2.87
C TYR A 154 13.96 26.80 1.58
N ALA A 155 14.79 27.71 1.04
CA ALA A 155 15.53 27.48 -0.21
C ALA A 155 16.43 26.23 -0.17
N TYR A 156 16.91 25.81 1.02
CA TYR A 156 17.69 24.58 1.18
C TYR A 156 16.90 23.32 0.77
N LEU A 157 15.56 23.34 0.88
CA LEU A 157 14.70 22.23 0.45
C LEU A 157 14.76 22.00 -1.06
N ASN A 158 15.10 23.00 -1.88
CA ASN A 158 15.32 22.79 -3.32
C ASN A 158 16.48 21.84 -3.59
N THR A 159 17.51 21.85 -2.73
CA THR A 159 18.65 20.93 -2.84
C THR A 159 18.23 19.52 -2.41
N LEU A 160 17.47 19.38 -1.32
CA LEU A 160 16.96 18.08 -0.87
C LEU A 160 15.93 17.47 -1.85
N LYS A 161 15.11 18.32 -2.49
CA LYS A 161 14.18 17.97 -3.58
C LYS A 161 14.92 17.29 -4.72
N GLN A 162 16.11 17.78 -5.09
CA GLN A 162 16.92 17.17 -6.15
C GLN A 162 17.23 15.70 -5.86
N TYR A 163 17.37 15.33 -4.58
CA TYR A 163 17.66 13.98 -4.14
C TYR A 163 16.42 13.20 -3.66
N HIS A 164 15.22 13.76 -3.81
CA HIS A 164 13.96 13.21 -3.27
C HIS A 164 13.94 13.00 -1.75
N LEU A 165 14.93 13.52 -1.03
CA LEU A 165 15.13 13.23 0.39
C LEU A 165 14.17 14.03 1.27
N ASP A 166 13.80 15.25 0.89
CA ASP A 166 12.84 16.09 1.64
C ASP A 166 11.47 15.41 1.77
N ILE A 167 10.94 14.88 0.67
CA ILE A 167 9.68 14.15 0.62
C ILE A 167 9.78 12.90 1.49
N LEU A 168 10.81 12.08 1.29
CA LEU A 168 10.98 10.85 2.07
C LEU A 168 11.09 11.16 3.58
N LEU A 169 11.93 12.13 3.96
CA LEU A 169 12.11 12.56 5.35
C LEU A 169 10.82 13.10 5.97
N ARG A 170 10.02 13.87 5.22
CA ARG A 170 8.69 14.32 5.66
C ARG A 170 7.77 13.15 5.98
N TYR A 171 7.70 12.17 5.08
CA TYR A 171 6.77 11.05 5.23
C TYR A 171 7.22 10.00 6.25
N VAL A 172 8.52 9.80 6.47
CA VAL A 172 9.02 8.93 7.56
C VAL A 172 9.10 9.66 8.91
N GLY A 173 9.27 10.98 8.89
CA GLY A 173 9.31 11.84 10.09
C GLY A 173 7.93 12.24 10.60
N GLY A 174 6.90 12.15 9.77
CA GLY A 174 5.52 12.42 10.15
C GLY A 174 5.00 11.47 11.23
N SER A 175 3.98 11.91 11.97
CA SER A 175 3.44 11.15 13.09
C SER A 175 2.49 10.04 12.65
N PHE A 176 2.64 8.84 13.18
CA PHE A 176 1.71 7.72 13.03
C PHE A 176 0.43 7.90 13.84
N ILE A 177 0.54 8.51 15.03
CA ILE A 177 -0.59 8.85 15.92
C ILE A 177 -0.98 10.32 15.69
N ASN A 178 -2.22 10.69 15.99
CA ASN A 178 -2.70 12.06 15.88
C ASN A 178 -1.73 13.06 16.54
N GLU A 179 -1.48 14.18 15.87
CA GLU A 179 -0.55 15.22 16.32
C GLU A 179 -0.93 15.84 17.66
N ASP A 180 -2.22 15.80 18.01
CA ASP A 180 -2.74 16.40 19.25
C ASP A 180 -2.43 15.59 20.52
N PHE A 181 -2.10 14.30 20.41
CA PHE A 181 -1.91 13.42 21.57
C PHE A 181 -0.43 13.11 21.83
N ILE A 182 0.17 12.29 20.97
CA ILE A 182 1.56 11.85 21.08
C ILE A 182 2.12 11.81 19.66
N LYS A 183 3.17 12.60 19.40
CA LYS A 183 3.89 12.52 18.14
C LYS A 183 4.76 11.27 18.15
N LEU A 184 4.34 10.25 17.39
CA LEU A 184 5.10 9.01 17.21
C LEU A 184 5.52 8.91 15.74
N PRO A 185 6.74 9.31 15.37
CA PRO A 185 7.18 9.29 13.98
C PRO A 185 7.14 7.89 13.34
N PHE A 186 6.80 7.79 12.05
CA PHE A 186 6.83 6.51 11.32
C PHE A 186 8.19 5.82 11.41
N ILE A 187 9.29 6.58 11.41
CA ILE A 187 10.65 6.04 11.52
C ILE A 187 10.86 5.21 12.79
N VAL A 188 10.20 5.57 13.90
CA VAL A 188 10.27 4.81 15.17
C VAL A 188 9.60 3.45 15.00
N ILE A 189 8.46 3.40 14.32
CA ILE A 189 7.72 2.16 14.06
C ILE A 189 8.47 1.29 13.06
N ILE A 190 9.05 1.88 12.02
CA ILE A 190 9.93 1.19 11.06
C ILE A 190 11.11 0.56 11.80
N PHE A 191 11.79 1.32 12.66
CA PHE A 191 12.91 0.82 13.45
C PHE A 191 12.50 -0.32 14.40
N CYS A 192 11.38 -0.17 15.10
CA CYS A 192 10.80 -1.25 15.92
C CYS A 192 10.52 -2.51 15.07
N GLY A 193 9.92 -2.32 13.90
CA GLY A 193 9.67 -3.39 12.94
C GLY A 193 10.93 -4.09 12.43
N ILE A 194 12.05 -3.38 12.27
CA ILE A 194 13.36 -3.97 11.93
C ILE A 194 13.82 -4.88 13.08
N LEU A 195 13.80 -4.40 14.32
CA LEU A 195 14.20 -5.20 15.49
C LEU A 195 13.33 -6.46 15.64
N CYS A 196 12.01 -6.31 15.51
CA CYS A 196 11.06 -7.44 15.50
C CYS A 196 11.35 -8.42 14.36
N SER A 197 11.63 -7.91 13.15
CA SER A 197 11.96 -8.74 11.98
C SER A 197 13.24 -9.55 12.22
N VAL A 198 14.29 -8.93 12.76
CA VAL A 198 15.55 -9.59 13.12
C VAL A 198 15.29 -10.70 14.15
N PHE A 199 14.52 -10.40 15.19
CA PHE A 199 14.13 -11.39 16.20
C PHE A 199 13.41 -12.60 15.59
N LEU A 200 12.37 -12.37 14.79
CA LEU A 200 11.59 -13.43 14.14
C LEU A 200 12.46 -14.24 13.18
N TYR A 201 13.34 -13.57 12.43
CA TYR A 201 14.25 -14.24 11.50
C TYR A 201 15.24 -15.16 12.22
N ILE A 202 15.86 -14.70 13.31
CA ILE A 202 16.78 -15.48 14.15
C ILE A 202 16.04 -16.67 14.79
N LYS A 203 14.79 -16.47 15.23
CA LYS A 203 13.97 -17.52 15.83
C LYS A 203 13.29 -18.44 14.82
N ASN A 204 13.49 -18.24 13.51
CA ASN A 204 12.81 -18.97 12.43
C ASN A 204 11.27 -18.89 12.51
N ILE A 205 10.72 -17.82 13.07
CA ILE A 205 9.27 -17.63 13.21
C ILE A 205 8.79 -16.82 12.00
N ASP A 206 7.94 -17.43 11.18
CA ASP A 206 7.25 -16.79 10.05
C ASP A 206 8.10 -15.83 9.20
N ARG A 207 9.22 -16.35 8.67
CA ARG A 207 10.12 -15.60 7.77
C ARG A 207 9.40 -15.11 6.50
N LYS A 208 8.33 -15.78 6.10
CA LYS A 208 7.48 -15.45 4.95
C LYS A 208 6.78 -14.13 5.17
N LEU A 209 6.18 -13.94 6.35
CA LEU A 209 5.60 -12.67 6.77
C LEU A 209 6.66 -11.57 6.77
N VAL A 210 7.83 -11.79 7.38
CA VAL A 210 8.91 -10.79 7.41
C VAL A 210 9.32 -10.35 6.01
N ALA A 211 9.60 -11.30 5.11
CA ALA A 211 9.99 -10.99 3.73
C ALA A 211 8.90 -10.22 2.98
N THR A 212 7.65 -10.63 3.15
CA THR A 212 6.49 -9.99 2.50
C THR A 212 6.25 -8.57 3.03
N THR A 213 6.41 -8.35 4.34
CA THR A 213 6.36 -7.03 4.95
C THR A 213 7.40 -6.11 4.33
N TRP A 214 8.66 -6.52 4.24
CA TRP A 214 9.69 -5.65 3.67
C TRP A 214 9.57 -5.46 2.17
N PHE A 215 9.06 -6.44 1.42
CA PHE A 215 8.71 -6.21 0.02
C PHE A 215 7.62 -5.14 -0.11
N SER A 216 6.62 -5.14 0.77
CA SER A 216 5.49 -4.22 0.68
C SER A 216 5.85 -2.74 0.85
N ILE A 217 7.03 -2.41 1.40
CA ILE A 217 7.52 -1.02 1.46
C ILE A 217 7.73 -0.41 0.07
N THR A 218 7.89 -1.24 -0.97
CA THR A 218 8.00 -0.77 -2.36
C THR A 218 6.71 -0.09 -2.83
N ALA A 219 5.55 -0.43 -2.25
CA ALA A 219 4.27 0.21 -2.57
C ALA A 219 4.27 1.71 -2.25
N PRO A 220 4.45 2.15 -0.98
CA PRO A 220 4.51 3.57 -0.65
C PRO A 220 5.69 4.28 -1.34
N LEU A 221 6.87 3.66 -1.39
CA LEU A 221 8.04 4.25 -2.03
C LEU A 221 7.83 4.50 -3.54
N SER A 222 7.12 3.60 -4.24
CA SER A 222 6.82 3.80 -5.66
C SER A 222 6.09 5.12 -5.91
N TRP A 223 5.17 5.50 -5.03
CA TRP A 223 4.40 6.73 -5.19
C TRP A 223 5.21 7.96 -4.82
N LEU A 224 5.94 7.91 -3.70
CA LEU A 224 6.80 9.03 -3.26
C LEU A 224 7.91 9.36 -4.28
N ILE A 225 8.36 8.35 -5.04
CA ILE A 225 9.40 8.52 -6.07
C ILE A 225 8.79 8.96 -7.41
N LEU A 226 7.73 8.28 -7.89
CA LEU A 226 7.18 8.52 -9.22
C LEU A 226 6.23 9.73 -9.28
N PHE A 227 5.49 9.99 -8.20
CA PHE A 227 4.51 11.07 -8.08
C PHE A 227 4.94 12.07 -7.01
N LYS A 228 6.22 12.47 -7.08
CA LYS A 228 6.86 13.38 -6.12
C LYS A 228 6.13 14.71 -5.97
N GLU A 229 5.55 15.24 -7.05
CA GLU A 229 4.81 16.50 -6.99
C GLU A 229 3.55 16.37 -6.15
N HIS A 230 2.83 15.26 -6.37
CA HIS A 230 1.66 14.94 -5.59
C HIS A 230 2.01 14.82 -4.10
N ALA A 231 3.04 14.05 -3.78
CA ALA A 231 3.54 13.90 -2.41
C ALA A 231 4.08 15.21 -1.82
N HIS A 232 4.55 16.12 -2.66
CA HIS A 232 4.99 17.41 -2.20
C HIS A 232 3.82 18.29 -1.76
N ILE A 233 2.79 18.42 -2.61
CA ILE A 233 1.62 19.28 -2.40
C ILE A 233 0.70 18.68 -1.33
N HIS A 234 0.49 17.38 -1.36
CA HIS A 234 -0.48 16.67 -0.53
C HIS A 234 0.17 16.07 0.72
N THR A 235 0.75 16.96 1.53
CA THR A 235 1.46 16.61 2.77
C THR A 235 0.60 15.90 3.81
N HIS A 236 -0.72 16.00 3.72
CA HIS A 236 -1.66 15.38 4.64
C HIS A 236 -2.40 14.17 4.03
N ILE A 237 -2.22 13.88 2.72
CA ILE A 237 -2.95 12.81 2.03
C ILE A 237 -2.05 11.59 1.79
N ASP A 238 -0.81 11.84 1.39
CA ASP A 238 0.05 10.73 0.96
C ASP A 238 0.60 9.95 2.15
N PHE A 239 0.27 10.30 3.40
CA PHE A 239 0.50 9.42 4.55
C PHE A 239 -0.32 8.12 4.48
N PHE A 240 -1.45 8.13 3.78
CA PHE A 240 -2.30 6.95 3.59
C PHE A 240 -1.57 5.78 2.92
N ILE A 241 -0.67 6.07 1.98
CA ILE A 241 -0.03 5.04 1.14
C ILE A 241 0.81 4.05 1.95
N TRP A 242 1.31 4.46 3.12
CA TRP A 242 2.04 3.59 4.02
C TRP A 242 1.19 2.45 4.58
N TYR A 243 -0.13 2.63 4.65
CA TYR A 243 -1.05 1.62 5.16
C TYR A 243 -1.45 0.60 4.13
N CYS A 244 -1.10 0.76 2.85
CA CYS A 244 -1.48 -0.15 1.78
C CYS A 244 -0.28 -1.02 1.34
N PRO A 245 -0.14 -2.25 1.86
CA PRO A 245 -0.47 -2.74 3.20
C PRO A 245 0.74 -2.65 4.16
N PHE A 246 1.81 -1.91 3.83
CA PHE A 246 3.11 -2.02 4.52
C PHE A 246 3.02 -1.90 6.04
N LEU A 247 2.40 -0.84 6.56
CA LEU A 247 2.26 -0.67 8.00
C LEU A 247 1.35 -1.70 8.64
N LEU A 248 0.32 -2.18 7.95
CA LEU A 248 -0.53 -3.25 8.47
C LEU A 248 0.30 -4.53 8.67
N LEU A 249 1.16 -4.87 7.71
CA LEU A 249 2.06 -6.01 7.80
C LEU A 249 3.18 -5.81 8.83
N LEU A 250 3.68 -4.58 8.96
CA LEU A 250 4.70 -4.23 9.96
C LEU A 250 4.14 -4.34 11.38
N ILE A 251 2.92 -3.87 11.61
CA ILE A 251 2.20 -4.03 12.87
C ILE A 251 1.95 -5.51 13.16
N LEU A 252 1.65 -6.33 12.14
CA LEU A 252 1.50 -7.77 12.31
C LEU A 252 2.82 -8.45 12.74
N VAL A 253 3.96 -8.05 12.16
CA VAL A 253 5.31 -8.50 12.56
C VAL A 253 5.61 -8.13 14.01
N ILE A 254 5.33 -6.89 14.40
CA ILE A 254 5.50 -6.41 15.79
C ILE A 254 4.61 -7.22 16.74
N SER A 255 3.34 -7.38 16.40
CA SER A 255 2.36 -8.10 17.22
C SER A 255 2.70 -9.59 17.38
N LEU A 256 3.24 -10.22 16.34
CA LEU A 256 3.69 -11.62 16.37
C LEU A 256 4.91 -11.77 17.29
N THR A 257 5.82 -10.80 17.25
CA THR A 257 6.98 -10.75 18.15
C THR A 257 6.53 -10.63 19.61
N ILE A 258 5.68 -9.66 19.94
CA ILE A 258 5.13 -9.48 21.29
C ILE A 258 4.44 -10.77 21.74
N THR A 259 3.64 -11.38 20.87
CA THR A 259 2.95 -12.63 21.19
C THR A 259 3.91 -13.76 21.51
N SER A 260 5.00 -13.88 20.74
CA SER A 260 6.01 -14.92 20.92
C SER A 260 6.80 -14.74 22.22
N LEU A 261 7.05 -13.49 22.63
CA LEU A 261 7.69 -13.17 23.91
C LEU A 261 6.76 -13.50 25.09
N LEU A 262 5.49 -13.10 25.01
CA LEU A 262 4.50 -13.35 26.07
C LEU A 262 4.23 -14.85 26.30
N LYS A 263 4.17 -15.65 25.22
CA LYS A 263 4.02 -17.11 25.35
C LYS A 263 5.21 -17.77 26.03
N LYS A 264 6.41 -17.20 25.90
CA LYS A 264 7.61 -17.71 26.57
C LYS A 264 7.65 -17.39 28.06
N THR A 265 6.98 -16.32 28.47
CA THR A 265 6.91 -15.88 29.87
C THR A 265 5.78 -16.52 30.66
N VAL A 266 4.84 -17.21 30.02
CA VAL A 266 3.82 -18.04 30.68
C VAL A 266 4.31 -19.49 30.66
N PRO A 267 4.83 -20.04 31.78
CA PRO A 267 5.16 -21.46 31.86
C PRO A 267 3.89 -22.29 31.61
N GLU A 268 4.02 -23.46 30.97
CA GLU A 268 2.97 -24.49 30.83
C GLU A 268 2.58 -25.12 32.19
N VAL A 269 2.30 -24.29 33.20
CA VAL A 269 1.95 -24.70 34.57
C VAL A 269 0.57 -24.17 34.91
N VAL A 270 -0.39 -24.28 34.00
CA VAL A 270 -1.82 -24.33 34.31
C VAL A 270 -2.47 -25.10 33.16
N LEU A 271 -3.26 -26.13 33.48
CA LEU A 271 -3.91 -27.10 32.57
C LEU A 271 -3.14 -28.42 32.38
N LYS A 272 -2.88 -29.10 33.50
CA LYS A 272 -3.18 -30.54 33.59
C LYS A 272 -4.36 -30.71 34.53
#